data_AF-A0A5E4NLK8-F1
#
_entry.id   AF-A0A5E4NLK8-F1
#
_cell.length_a   1.000
_cell.length_b   1.000
_cell.length_c   1.000
_cell.angle_alpha   90.00
_cell.angle_beta   90.00
_cell.angle_gamma   90.00
#
_symmetry.space_group_name_H-M   'P 1'
#
loop_
_entity.id
_entity.type
_entity.pdbx_description
1 polymer ?
#
loop_
_entity_poly.entity_id
_entity_poly.type
_entity_poly.pdbx_seq_one_letter_code
_entity_poly.pdbx_strand_id
1 'polypeptide(L)'
;MSTINVRFDEDTTLRFVKLYRDQRLLWDKGHESYNKRADRLNAYRRIVDEMAIDKLGVSEVVSKIKSIRSTYQQEVQKIRASAQSDKRDADAASPYVPRVQWFPIMDAMIGGSEVDRFCPSPSADGKTVSRFLPVNAYLLM
;
A
#
# COMPACT_ATOMS: atom_id res chain seq x y z
N MET A 1 10.69 27.44 2.58
CA MET A 1 9.29 27.01 2.36
C MET A 1 8.85 26.31 3.62
N SER A 2 7.96 26.91 4.40
CA SER A 2 7.50 26.32 5.66
C SER A 2 6.61 25.12 5.36
N THR A 3 7.04 23.93 5.76
CA THR A 3 6.24 22.70 5.65
C THR A 3 5.10 22.75 6.67
N ILE A 4 3.86 22.63 6.20
CA ILE A 4 2.69 22.64 7.07
C ILE A 4 2.46 21.20 7.52
N ASN A 5 2.73 20.91 8.79
CA ASN A 5 2.58 19.55 9.30
C ASN A 5 1.11 19.25 9.66
N VAL A 6 0.34 18.76 8.70
CA VAL A 6 -1.04 18.28 8.93
C VAL A 6 -0.98 16.98 9.74
N ARG A 7 -1.68 16.93 10.88
CA ARG A 7 -1.78 15.71 11.68
C ARG A 7 -2.83 14.79 11.08
N PHE A 8 -2.44 13.54 10.85
CA PHE A 8 -3.32 12.47 10.38
C PHE A 8 -3.48 11.46 11.51
N ASP A 9 -4.67 11.37 12.08
CA ASP A 9 -5.13 10.26 12.91
C ASP A 9 -5.39 8.98 12.07
N GLU A 10 -5.74 7.89 12.73
CA GLU A 10 -5.91 6.58 12.10
C GLU A 10 -7.08 6.57 11.10
N ASP A 11 -8.25 7.09 11.49
CA ASP A 11 -9.44 7.20 10.63
C ASP A 11 -9.19 8.11 9.42
N THR A 12 -8.56 9.27 9.65
CA THR A 12 -8.18 10.20 8.58
C THR A 12 -7.16 9.57 7.64
N THR A 13 -6.20 8.80 8.16
CA THR A 13 -5.25 8.07 7.33
C THR A 13 -5.96 6.98 6.51
N LEU A 14 -6.90 6.25 7.11
CA LEU A 14 -7.68 5.24 6.40
C LEU A 14 -8.50 5.87 5.26
N ARG A 15 -9.17 7.00 5.53
CA ARG A 15 -9.90 7.79 4.52
C ARG A 15 -8.97 8.26 3.40
N PHE A 16 -7.80 8.78 3.75
CA PHE A 16 -6.79 9.20 2.79
C PHE A 16 -6.35 8.06 1.86
N VAL A 17 -6.07 6.87 2.41
CA VAL A 17 -5.64 5.70 1.62
C VAL A 17 -6.76 5.24 0.68
N LYS A 18 -8.04 5.32 1.09
CA LYS A 18 -9.18 5.04 0.20
C LYS A 18 -9.23 6.02 -0.98
N LEU A 19 -9.15 7.33 -0.73
CA LEU A 19 -9.12 8.33 -1.81
C LEU A 19 -7.91 8.14 -2.74
N TYR A 20 -6.77 7.80 -2.16
CA TYR A 20 -5.54 7.49 -2.90
C TYR A 20 -5.70 6.26 -3.80
N ARG A 21 -6.34 5.19 -3.31
CA ARG A 21 -6.69 3.99 -4.09
C ARG A 21 -7.47 4.36 -5.35
N ASP A 22 -8.48 5.21 -5.19
CA ASP A 22 -9.40 5.54 -6.28
C ASP A 22 -8.72 6.36 -7.40
N GLN A 23 -7.65 7.09 -7.06
CA GLN A 23 -6.81 7.78 -8.04
C GLN A 23 -5.78 6.83 -8.67
N ARG A 24 -6.25 5.88 -9.50
CA ARG A 24 -5.42 4.86 -10.19
C ARG A 24 -4.17 5.43 -10.86
N LEU A 25 -4.29 6.59 -11.51
CA LEU A 25 -3.17 7.25 -12.20
C LEU A 25 -1.98 7.63 -11.31
N LEU A 26 -2.11 7.58 -9.98
CA LEU A 26 -1.02 7.85 -9.03
C LEU A 26 -0.17 6.62 -8.66
N TRP A 27 -0.69 5.42 -8.87
CA TRP A 27 -0.04 4.17 -8.44
C TRP A 27 0.00 3.09 -9.52
N ASP A 28 -0.98 3.06 -10.42
CA ASP A 28 -1.07 2.13 -11.53
C ASP A 28 -0.16 2.58 -12.68
N LYS A 29 0.97 1.89 -12.85
CA LYS A 29 1.94 2.16 -13.92
C LYS A 29 1.40 1.82 -15.31
N GLY A 30 0.35 0.99 -15.40
CA GLY A 30 -0.32 0.64 -16.65
C GLY A 30 -1.34 1.69 -17.09
N HIS A 31 -1.64 2.69 -16.27
CA HIS A 31 -2.60 3.74 -16.60
C HIS A 31 -2.03 4.68 -17.67
N GLU A 32 -2.78 4.93 -18.74
CA GLU A 32 -2.38 5.76 -19.89
C GLU A 32 -1.86 7.15 -19.51
N SER A 33 -2.46 7.75 -18.49
CA SER A 33 -2.10 9.08 -17.98
C SER A 33 -1.07 9.08 -16.83
N TYR A 34 -0.45 7.94 -16.50
CA TYR A 34 0.51 7.83 -15.39
C TYR A 34 1.69 8.81 -15.53
N ASN A 35 2.19 9.01 -16.75
CA ASN A 35 3.32 9.90 -17.03
C ASN A 35 2.92 11.36 -17.27
N LYS A 36 1.61 11.67 -17.32
CA LYS A 36 1.12 13.03 -17.59
C LYS A 36 1.16 13.86 -16.31
N ARG A 37 2.13 14.78 -16.23
CA ARG A 37 2.34 15.64 -15.04
C ARG A 37 1.08 16.40 -14.63
N ALA A 38 0.34 16.95 -15.59
CA ALA A 38 -0.88 17.72 -15.33
C ALA A 38 -1.98 16.84 -14.70
N ASP A 39 -2.19 15.63 -15.22
CA ASP A 39 -3.21 14.72 -14.71
C ASP A 39 -2.90 14.24 -13.29
N ARG A 40 -1.62 13.97 -12.99
CA ARG A 40 -1.21 13.67 -11.61
C ARG A 40 -1.44 14.83 -10.67
N LEU A 41 -1.15 16.06 -11.10
CA LEU A 41 -1.41 17.25 -10.29
C LEU A 41 -2.91 17.38 -9.99
N ASN A 42 -3.76 17.13 -10.99
CA ASN A 42 -5.21 17.15 -10.82
C ASN A 42 -5.69 16.05 -9.86
N ALA A 43 -5.12 14.85 -9.92
CA ALA A 43 -5.45 13.80 -8.95
C ALA A 43 -5.03 14.16 -7.52
N TYR A 44 -3.87 14.78 -7.31
CA TYR A 44 -3.50 15.26 -5.99
C TYR A 44 -4.47 16.34 -5.48
N ARG A 45 -4.89 17.26 -6.36
CA ARG A 45 -5.89 18.28 -6.00
C ARG A 45 -7.23 17.66 -5.63
N ARG A 46 -7.71 16.65 -6.37
CA ARG A 46 -8.91 15.89 -6.01
C ARG A 46 -8.82 15.30 -4.60
N ILE A 47 -7.68 14.71 -4.24
CA ILE A 47 -7.47 14.18 -2.87
C ILE A 47 -7.53 15.31 -1.83
N VAL A 48 -6.94 16.48 -2.12
CA VAL A 48 -7.02 17.65 -1.22
C VAL A 48 -8.47 18.08 -1.02
N ASP A 49 -9.20 18.25 -2.13
CA ASP A 49 -10.57 18.75 -2.14
C ASP A 49 -11.51 17.78 -1.39
N GLU A 50 -11.37 16.47 -1.64
CA GLU A 50 -12.16 15.42 -1.00
C GLU A 50 -11.85 15.27 0.50
N MET A 51 -10.59 15.44 0.90
CA MET A 51 -10.23 15.38 2.32
C MET A 51 -10.86 16.53 3.10
N ALA A 52 -11.06 17.70 2.48
CA ALA A 52 -11.66 18.89 3.07
C ALA A 52 -11.00 19.30 4.41
N ILE A 53 -9.67 19.16 4.50
CA ILE A 53 -8.87 19.52 5.68
C ILE A 53 -8.23 20.88 5.46
N ASP A 54 -8.40 21.77 6.44
CA ASP A 54 -7.75 23.07 6.45
C ASP A 54 -6.22 22.95 6.33
N LYS A 55 -5.66 23.75 5.43
CA LYS A 55 -4.21 23.84 5.16
C LYS A 55 -3.59 22.58 4.55
N LEU A 56 -4.39 21.58 4.16
CA LEU A 56 -3.89 20.46 3.38
C LEU A 56 -3.61 20.94 1.94
N GLY A 57 -2.36 20.82 1.52
CA GLY A 57 -1.92 21.17 0.17
C GLY A 57 -1.45 19.95 -0.62
N VAL A 58 -1.25 20.14 -1.93
CA VAL A 58 -0.71 19.10 -2.82
C VAL A 58 0.63 18.56 -2.31
N SER A 59 1.51 19.43 -1.79
CA SER A 59 2.81 19.02 -1.23
C SER A 59 2.65 18.04 -0.07
N GLU A 60 1.69 18.29 0.82
CA GLU A 60 1.41 17.43 1.97
C GLU A 60 0.83 16.09 1.53
N VAL A 61 -0.08 16.09 0.55
CA VAL A 61 -0.60 14.84 -0.06
C VAL A 61 0.52 14.01 -0.66
N VAL A 62 1.43 14.63 -1.42
CA VAL A 62 2.58 13.93 -2.03
C VAL A 62 3.50 13.34 -0.95
N SER A 63 3.81 14.12 0.10
CA SER A 63 4.63 13.67 1.22
C SER A 63 3.96 12.52 1.99
N LYS A 64 2.64 12.59 2.22
CA LYS A 64 1.87 11.55 2.89
C LYS A 64 1.84 10.26 2.06
N ILE A 65 1.66 10.34 0.73
CA ILE A 65 1.75 9.16 -0.15
C ILE A 65 3.12 8.48 -0.04
N LYS A 66 4.21 9.26 -0.04
CA LYS A 66 5.57 8.71 0.15
C LYS A 66 5.72 8.01 1.50
N SER A 67 5.22 8.64 2.57
CA SER A 67 5.22 8.06 3.91
C SER A 67 4.45 6.73 3.94
N ILE A 68 3.23 6.69 3.41
CA ILE A 68 2.40 5.48 3.37
C ILE A 68 3.09 4.34 2.59
N ARG A 69 3.68 4.64 1.43
CA ARG A 69 4.43 3.64 0.65
C ARG A 69 5.65 3.11 1.41
N SER A 70 6.39 3.99 2.09
CA SER A 70 7.55 3.61 2.91
C SER A 70 7.13 2.68 4.06
N THR A 71 6.10 3.07 4.82
CA THR A 71 5.56 2.25 5.91
C THR A 71 5.03 0.91 5.40
N TYR A 72 4.31 0.90 4.27
CA TYR A 72 3.86 -0.34 3.64
C TYR A 72 5.03 -1.29 3.33
N GLN A 73 6.10 -0.79 2.71
CA GLN A 73 7.28 -1.60 2.43
C GLN A 73 7.92 -2.16 3.70
N GLN A 74 8.01 -1.36 4.76
CA GLN A 74 8.53 -1.83 6.05
C GLN A 74 7.67 -2.94 6.66
N GLU A 75 6.34 -2.80 6.62
CA GLU A 75 5.41 -3.84 7.08
C GLU A 75 5.59 -5.13 6.26
N VAL A 76 5.71 -5.04 4.93
CA VAL A 76 6.01 -6.19 4.07
C VAL A 76 7.33 -6.86 4.42
N GLN A 77 8.39 -6.09 4.73
CA GLN A 77 9.67 -6.67 5.16
C GLN A 77 9.55 -7.42 6.48
N LYS A 78 8.74 -6.93 7.43
CA LYS A 78 8.50 -7.64 8.70
C LYS A 78 7.80 -8.98 8.48
N ILE A 79 6.78 -9.01 7.60
CA ILE A 79 6.08 -10.25 7.21
C ILE A 79 7.08 -11.24 6.56
N ARG A 80 7.93 -10.77 5.66
CA ARG A 80 8.94 -11.61 5.01
C ARG A 80 9.99 -12.12 5.99
N ALA A 81 10.41 -11.30 6.94
CA ALA A 81 11.39 -11.67 7.96
C ALA A 81 10.84 -12.75 8.89
N SER A 82 9.58 -12.62 9.35
CA SER A 82 8.95 -13.68 10.15
C SER A 82 8.84 -14.98 9.37
N ALA A 83 8.38 -14.93 8.11
CA ALA A 83 8.27 -16.13 7.29
C ALA A 83 9.62 -16.85 7.02
N GLN A 84 10.75 -16.14 7.13
CA GLN A 84 12.08 -16.73 6.97
C GLN A 84 12.64 -17.33 8.27
N SER A 85 12.31 -16.76 9.44
CA SER A 85 12.70 -17.33 10.73
C SER A 85 11.97 -18.64 11.04
N ASP A 86 10.73 -18.77 10.57
CA ASP A 86 9.84 -19.90 10.88
C ASP A 86 10.29 -21.21 10.21
N LYS A 87 11.23 -21.14 9.26
CA LYS A 87 11.82 -22.33 8.62
C LYS A 87 12.84 -23.05 9.51
N ARG A 88 13.26 -22.46 10.63
CA ARG A 88 14.27 -23.06 11.52
C ARG A 88 13.68 -23.80 12.73
N ASP A 89 12.49 -23.43 13.18
CA ASP A 89 11.82 -24.04 14.34
C ASP A 89 10.31 -24.17 14.06
N ALA A 90 9.88 -25.36 13.63
CA ALA A 90 8.55 -25.60 13.05
C ALA A 90 7.37 -25.58 14.05
N ASP A 91 7.61 -25.37 15.36
CA ASP A 91 6.63 -25.68 16.41
C ASP A 91 6.10 -24.45 17.19
N ALA A 92 6.50 -23.20 16.87
CA ALA A 92 6.11 -22.08 17.77
C ALA A 92 5.95 -20.67 17.18
N ALA A 93 5.92 -20.45 15.86
CA ALA A 93 5.89 -19.09 15.34
C ALA A 93 4.56 -18.73 14.66
N SER A 94 3.80 -17.84 15.31
CA SER A 94 2.66 -17.15 14.69
C SER A 94 3.17 -16.15 13.65
N PRO A 95 2.63 -16.14 12.41
CA PRO A 95 3.05 -15.18 11.40
C PRO A 95 2.77 -13.74 11.86
N TYR A 96 3.66 -12.82 11.50
CA TYR A 96 3.50 -11.40 11.79
C TYR A 96 2.29 -10.82 11.03
N VAL A 97 1.34 -10.25 11.75
CA VAL A 97 0.16 -9.58 11.17
C VAL A 97 0.29 -8.06 11.36
N PRO A 98 0.32 -7.27 10.27
CA PRO A 98 0.30 -5.81 10.34
C PRO A 98 -0.93 -5.32 11.11
N ARG A 99 -0.73 -4.44 12.10
CA ARG A 99 -1.82 -3.85 12.90
C ARG A 99 -2.45 -2.61 12.24
N VAL A 100 -1.92 -2.22 11.09
CA VAL A 100 -2.26 -0.96 10.45
C VAL A 100 -3.50 -1.13 9.58
N GLN A 101 -4.60 -0.45 9.92
CA GLN A 101 -5.91 -0.66 9.28
C GLN A 101 -5.94 -0.42 7.77
N TRP A 102 -5.11 0.49 7.25
CA TRP A 102 -5.05 0.79 5.82
C TRP A 102 -4.16 -0.19 5.04
N PHE A 103 -3.40 -1.07 5.71
CA PHE A 103 -2.48 -2.01 5.06
C PHE A 103 -3.18 -2.91 4.03
N PRO A 104 -4.34 -3.54 4.31
CA PRO A 104 -5.01 -4.41 3.34
C PRO A 104 -5.40 -3.68 2.04
N ILE A 105 -5.69 -2.37 2.13
CA ILE A 105 -6.01 -1.56 0.95
C ILE A 105 -4.77 -1.37 0.08
N MET A 106 -3.63 -1.04 0.69
CA MET A 106 -2.37 -0.87 -0.01
C MET A 106 -1.87 -2.18 -0.63
N ASP A 107 -2.01 -3.30 0.09
CA ASP A 107 -1.64 -4.63 -0.40
C ASP A 107 -2.49 -5.04 -1.61
N ALA A 108 -3.81 -4.82 -1.56
CA ALA A 108 -4.71 -5.10 -2.68
C ALA A 108 -4.39 -4.24 -3.93
N MET A 109 -3.82 -3.04 -3.75
CA MET A 109 -3.45 -2.15 -4.85
C MET A 109 -2.09 -2.49 -5.47
N ILE A 110 -1.06 -2.68 -4.63
CA ILE A 110 0.36 -2.67 -5.03
C ILE A 110 1.01 -4.05 -4.77
N GLY A 111 0.57 -4.75 -3.73
CA GLY A 111 1.19 -5.97 -3.24
C GLY A 111 1.00 -7.19 -4.11
N GLY A 112 0.03 -7.19 -5.02
CA GLY A 112 -0.13 -8.21 -6.05
C GLY A 112 0.03 -9.63 -5.51
N SER A 113 -0.83 -10.05 -4.58
CA SER A 113 -0.85 -11.40 -3.99
C SER A 113 0.39 -11.83 -3.18
N GLU A 114 1.35 -10.96 -2.87
CA GLU A 114 2.55 -11.37 -2.11
C GLU A 114 2.22 -11.81 -0.68
N VAL A 115 1.31 -11.13 0.04
CA VAL A 115 0.98 -11.48 1.44
C VAL A 115 0.23 -12.81 1.52
N ASP A 116 -0.57 -13.16 0.51
CA ASP A 116 -1.28 -14.44 0.40
C ASP A 116 -0.33 -15.65 0.36
N ARG A 117 0.95 -15.44 -0.02
CA ARG A 117 1.97 -16.49 -0.05
C ARG A 117 2.76 -16.64 1.24
N PHE A 118 2.76 -15.62 2.11
CA PHE A 118 3.58 -15.60 3.34
C PHE A 118 2.75 -15.73 4.62
N CYS A 119 1.44 -15.50 4.54
CA CYS A 119 0.48 -15.83 5.58
C CYS A 119 -0.60 -16.74 4.98
N PRO A 120 -0.48 -18.08 5.09
CA PRO A 120 -1.63 -18.93 4.84
C PRO A 120 -2.65 -18.59 5.93
N SER A 121 -3.71 -17.89 5.54
CA SER A 121 -4.88 -17.78 6.40
C SER A 121 -5.34 -19.21 6.74
N PRO A 122 -5.69 -19.50 8.00
CA PRO A 122 -6.30 -20.77 8.34
C PRO A 122 -7.74 -20.74 7.83
N SER A 123 -7.92 -20.75 6.50
CA SER A 123 -9.24 -20.92 5.91
C SER A 123 -9.42 -22.41 5.69
N ALA A 124 -10.16 -23.01 6.62
CA ALA A 124 -10.96 -24.16 6.32
C ALA A 124 -11.74 -23.90 5.01
N ASP A 125 -11.90 -24.97 4.25
CA ASP A 125 -12.75 -25.11 3.07
C ASP A 125 -12.15 -24.69 1.73
N GLY A 126 -11.62 -25.73 1.07
CA GLY A 126 -11.10 -25.70 -0.27
C GLY A 126 -12.16 -25.37 -1.32
N LYS A 127 -11.79 -24.42 -2.19
CA LYS A 127 -11.90 -24.42 -3.66
C LYS A 127 -11.72 -22.98 -4.11
N THR A 128 -10.72 -22.72 -4.96
CA THR A 128 -10.96 -22.19 -6.31
C THR A 128 -9.63 -22.06 -7.07
N VAL A 129 -9.65 -22.66 -8.25
CA VAL A 129 -8.66 -22.61 -9.32
C VAL A 129 -8.77 -21.27 -10.04
N SER A 130 -7.67 -20.53 -10.24
CA SER A 130 -7.17 -20.20 -11.58
C SER A 130 -6.08 -19.14 -11.57
N ARG A 131 -5.01 -19.47 -12.31
CA ARG A 131 -4.27 -18.64 -13.25
C ARG A 131 -4.07 -17.18 -12.85
N PHE A 132 -2.84 -16.82 -12.51
CA PHE A 132 -2.10 -15.79 -13.23
C PHE A 132 -0.60 -16.05 -13.09
N LEU A 133 0.09 -16.02 -14.24
CA LEU A 133 1.51 -16.35 -14.41
C LEU A 133 2.42 -15.42 -13.59
N PRO A 134 3.59 -15.89 -13.15
CA PRO A 134 4.56 -15.04 -12.49
C PRO A 134 5.27 -14.17 -13.54
N VAL A 135 5.06 -12.86 -13.51
CA VAL A 135 6.01 -11.93 -14.13
C VAL A 135 6.93 -11.43 -13.03
N ASN A 136 7.95 -12.25 -12.74
CA ASN A 136 9.11 -11.83 -11.97
C ASN A 136 10.34 -12.07 -12.84
N ALA A 137 10.88 -11.00 -13.40
CA ALA A 137 12.25 -10.95 -13.84
C ALA A 137 12.87 -9.71 -13.20
N TYR A 138 13.54 -9.94 -12.08
CA TYR A 138 14.50 -9.02 -11.50
C TYR A 138 15.59 -8.67 -12.53
N LEU A 139 16.13 -7.45 -12.46
CA LEU A 139 17.53 -7.11 -12.13
C LEU A 139 18.08 -5.91 -12.93
N LEU A 140 18.71 -5.00 -12.19
CA LEU A 140 19.87 -4.16 -12.55
C LEU A 140 19.73 -3.12 -13.70
N MET A 141 19.60 -1.85 -13.29
CA MET A 141 20.56 -0.79 -13.63
C MET A 141 20.41 0.39 -12.66
#